data_AF-A0A7Z9JFS2-F1
#
_entry.id   AF-A0A7Z9JFS2-F1
#
_cell.length_a   1.000
_cell.length_b   1.000
_cell.length_c   1.000
_cell.angle_alpha   90.00
_cell.angle_beta   90.00
_cell.angle_gamma   90.00
#
_symmetry.space_group_name_H-M   'P 1'
#
loop_
_entity.id
_entity.type
_entity.pdbx_description
1 polymer ?
#
loop_
_entity_poly.entity_id
_entity_poly.type
_entity_poly.pdbx_seq_one_letter_code
_entity_poly.pdbx_strand_id
1 'polypeptide(L)'
;MTIDLENINVILATDCGSTTTKAILIEKIDGQYRQTYRGEAPTTVEKPFANVTIGVTNAVTEVGELAGRKLTNEDGTINQPAQGDDGCDLYISTSSAGGGLQMMVAGVIAEMTAASAKRAALGAGAIVMDVISTNDKRRPHEQIQRIRELRPDMILISGGTDGGTTEKVVQLAELIAPAKPQPRFGSEYEMPIIFAGNKMAASEVELALQEDWIDLAIVENLRPKLEQ
;
A
#
# COMPACT_ATOMS: atom_id res chain seq x y z
N MET A 1 12.03 -2.75 -14.46
CA MET A 1 12.94 -3.91 -14.52
C MET A 1 12.10 -5.17 -14.57
N THR A 2 12.34 -6.05 -15.53
CA THR A 2 11.72 -7.38 -15.55
C THR A 2 12.59 -8.30 -14.70
N ILE A 3 12.05 -8.84 -13.61
CA ILE A 3 12.79 -9.75 -12.72
C ILE A 3 12.99 -11.07 -13.46
N ASP A 4 14.23 -11.49 -13.65
CA ASP A 4 14.56 -12.80 -14.20
C ASP A 4 14.48 -13.86 -13.10
N LEU A 5 13.31 -14.49 -12.98
CA LEU A 5 13.04 -15.49 -11.96
C LEU A 5 13.93 -16.75 -12.07
N GLU A 6 14.52 -17.03 -13.24
CA GLU A 6 15.35 -18.21 -13.44
C GLU A 6 16.77 -18.05 -12.84
N ASN A 7 17.24 -16.80 -12.72
CA ASN A 7 18.61 -16.46 -12.33
C ASN A 7 18.74 -15.84 -10.93
N ILE A 8 17.73 -15.98 -10.07
CA ILE A 8 17.79 -15.49 -8.68
C ILE A 8 18.65 -16.43 -7.84
N ASN A 9 19.79 -15.95 -7.36
CA ASN A 9 20.67 -16.68 -6.46
C ASN A 9 20.70 -16.12 -5.05
N VAL A 10 20.50 -14.81 -4.89
CA VAL A 10 20.53 -14.13 -3.59
C VAL A 10 19.30 -13.27 -3.39
N ILE A 11 18.53 -13.59 -2.35
CA ILE A 11 17.31 -12.89 -1.96
C ILE A 11 17.54 -12.27 -0.59
N LEU A 12 17.31 -10.97 -0.49
CA LEU A 12 17.23 -10.27 0.78
C LEU A 12 15.76 -10.07 1.13
N ALA A 13 15.36 -10.51 2.31
CA ALA A 13 13.99 -10.32 2.80
C ALA A 13 14.00 -9.56 4.12
N THR A 14 13.10 -8.59 4.26
CA THR A 14 12.91 -7.87 5.52
C THR A 14 11.49 -7.96 6.02
N ASP A 15 11.34 -7.99 7.34
CA ASP A 15 10.05 -7.94 8.01
C ASP A 15 10.07 -6.83 9.08
N CYS A 16 9.34 -5.77 8.80
CA CYS A 16 9.19 -4.62 9.69
C CYS A 16 8.04 -4.88 10.69
N GLY A 17 8.38 -5.48 11.84
CA GLY A 17 7.45 -5.66 12.94
C GLY A 17 7.17 -4.36 13.71
N SER A 18 6.30 -4.41 14.73
CA SER A 18 5.99 -3.23 15.57
C SER A 18 7.16 -2.77 16.45
N THR A 19 8.08 -3.68 16.77
CA THR A 19 9.17 -3.46 17.73
C THR A 19 10.52 -3.73 17.12
N THR A 20 10.60 -4.73 16.25
CA THR A 20 11.86 -5.22 15.69
C THR A 20 11.69 -5.46 14.21
N THR A 21 12.58 -4.86 13.43
CA THR A 21 12.76 -5.13 12.01
C THR A 21 13.76 -6.27 11.86
N LYS A 22 13.39 -7.31 11.13
CA LYS A 22 14.27 -8.46 10.85
C LYS A 22 14.71 -8.40 9.39
N ALA A 23 15.93 -8.84 9.14
CA ALA A 23 16.45 -9.08 7.81
C ALA A 23 16.96 -10.52 7.74
N ILE A 24 16.70 -11.20 6.62
CA ILE A 24 17.26 -12.52 6.34
C ILE A 24 17.87 -12.54 4.94
N LEU A 25 18.99 -13.25 4.81
CA LEU A 25 19.59 -13.56 3.52
C LEU A 25 19.22 -15.00 3.15
N ILE A 26 18.73 -15.17 1.94
CA ILE A 26 18.39 -16.47 1.37
C ILE A 26 19.24 -16.66 0.12
N GLU A 27 20.06 -17.70 0.12
CA GLU A 27 21.01 -17.98 -0.96
C GLU A 27 20.73 -19.34 -1.58
N LYS A 28 20.95 -19.43 -2.89
CA LYS A 28 20.84 -20.69 -3.65
C LYS A 28 22.17 -21.43 -3.58
N ILE A 29 22.24 -22.41 -2.67
CA ILE A 29 23.42 -23.25 -2.44
C ILE A 29 23.09 -24.67 -2.92
N ASP A 30 23.95 -25.25 -3.77
CA ASP A 30 23.75 -26.58 -4.36
C ASP A 30 22.36 -26.74 -5.04
N GLY A 31 21.88 -25.67 -5.67
CA GLY A 31 20.58 -25.63 -6.35
C GLY A 31 19.36 -25.46 -5.44
N GLN A 32 19.53 -25.30 -4.12
CA GLN A 32 18.45 -25.12 -3.14
C GLN A 32 18.54 -23.78 -2.43
N TYR A 33 17.41 -23.12 -2.23
CA TYR A 33 17.35 -21.91 -1.41
C TYR A 33 17.47 -22.25 0.08
N ARG A 34 18.38 -21.57 0.77
CA ARG A 34 18.60 -21.72 2.21
C ARG A 34 18.70 -20.34 2.85
N GLN A 35 18.08 -20.17 4.01
CA GLN A 35 18.37 -19.02 4.85
C GLN A 35 19.78 -19.18 5.43
N THR A 36 20.69 -18.28 5.07
CA THR A 36 22.11 -18.35 5.45
C THR A 36 22.43 -17.42 6.62
N TYR A 37 21.89 -16.20 6.59
CA TYR A 37 22.12 -15.19 7.60
C TYR A 37 20.83 -14.52 8.05
N ARG A 38 20.85 -13.98 9.27
CA ARG A 38 19.75 -13.22 9.86
C ARG A 38 20.33 -12.09 10.73
N GLY A 39 19.69 -10.93 10.64
CA GLY A 39 19.96 -9.78 11.49
C GLY A 39 18.64 -9.16 11.94
N GLU A 40 18.72 -8.29 12.95
CA GLU A 40 17.58 -7.56 13.46
C GLU A 40 17.96 -6.23 14.10
N ALA A 41 17.10 -5.24 13.94
CA ALA A 41 17.26 -3.92 14.52
C ALA A 41 15.93 -3.43 15.12
N PRO A 42 15.97 -2.50 16.09
CA PRO A 42 14.75 -1.82 16.54
C PRO A 42 14.00 -1.17 15.37
N THR A 43 12.69 -1.32 15.34
CA THR A 43 11.86 -0.65 14.33
C THR A 43 11.75 0.84 14.63
N THR A 44 11.90 1.68 13.60
CA THR A 44 12.02 3.15 13.71
C THR A 44 10.82 3.90 13.14
N VAL A 45 9.62 3.28 13.17
CA VAL A 45 8.37 3.88 12.64
C VAL A 45 7.82 5.01 13.51
N GLU A 46 8.17 5.03 14.79
CA GLU A 46 7.74 6.04 15.77
C GLU A 46 8.74 7.20 15.89
N LYS A 47 8.30 8.31 16.48
CA LYS A 47 9.20 9.43 16.84
C LYS A 47 10.27 8.96 17.84
N PRO A 48 11.51 9.51 17.80
CA PRO A 48 11.92 10.71 17.06
C PRO A 48 12.30 10.47 15.59
N PHE A 49 12.47 9.22 15.16
CA PHE A 49 12.91 8.89 13.81
C PHE A 49 11.78 9.04 12.78
N ALA A 50 10.59 8.51 13.09
CA ALA A 50 9.42 8.50 12.23
C ALA A 50 9.73 8.04 10.78
N ASN A 51 10.65 7.09 10.64
CA ASN A 51 11.11 6.57 9.36
C ASN A 51 11.52 5.10 9.51
N VAL A 52 10.70 4.20 8.95
CA VAL A 52 10.92 2.75 9.04
C VAL A 52 12.17 2.28 8.27
N THR A 53 12.63 3.03 7.26
CA THR A 53 13.77 2.60 6.43
C THR A 53 15.06 2.55 7.24
N ILE A 54 15.19 3.35 8.29
CA ILE A 54 16.36 3.33 9.19
C ILE A 54 16.49 1.95 9.86
N GLY A 55 15.41 1.41 10.42
CA GLY A 55 15.39 0.07 11.00
C GLY A 55 15.66 -1.04 9.98
N VAL A 56 15.18 -0.86 8.74
CA VAL A 56 15.51 -1.76 7.61
C VAL A 56 17.00 -1.73 7.31
N THR A 57 17.57 -0.56 7.05
CA THR A 57 18.98 -0.39 6.73
C THR A 57 19.85 -0.95 7.86
N ASN A 58 19.52 -0.70 9.12
CA ASN A 58 20.26 -1.24 10.25
C ASN A 58 20.24 -2.78 10.30
N ALA A 59 19.07 -3.41 10.14
CA ALA A 59 18.95 -4.87 10.13
C ALA A 59 19.68 -5.50 8.94
N VAL A 60 19.63 -4.86 7.76
CA VAL A 60 20.32 -5.31 6.56
C VAL A 60 21.84 -5.14 6.69
N THR A 61 22.32 -4.07 7.30
CA THR A 61 23.75 -3.86 7.56
C THR A 61 24.32 -4.97 8.43
N GLU A 62 23.63 -5.38 9.49
CA GLU A 62 24.06 -6.52 10.33
C GLU A 62 24.17 -7.81 9.50
N VAL A 63 23.17 -8.10 8.64
CA VAL A 63 23.24 -9.25 7.73
C VAL A 63 24.44 -9.13 6.78
N GLY A 64 24.70 -7.95 6.24
CA GLY A 64 25.81 -7.69 5.33
C GLY A 64 27.17 -7.91 6.00
N GLU A 65 27.34 -7.47 7.24
CA GLU A 65 28.54 -7.68 8.04
C GLU A 65 28.78 -9.17 8.33
N LEU A 66 27.73 -9.91 8.71
CA LEU A 66 27.82 -11.36 8.99
C LEU A 66 28.12 -12.18 7.72
N ALA A 67 27.56 -11.76 6.58
CA ALA A 67 27.75 -12.42 5.29
C ALA A 67 29.04 -12.00 4.57
N GLY A 68 29.69 -10.91 5.01
CA GLY A 68 30.80 -10.30 4.27
C GLY A 68 30.38 -9.74 2.91
N ARG A 69 29.14 -9.24 2.80
CA ARG A 69 28.47 -8.82 1.56
C ARG A 69 27.91 -7.41 1.70
N LYS A 70 28.20 -6.51 0.76
CA LYS A 70 27.64 -5.15 0.76
C LYS A 70 26.21 -5.13 0.23
N LEU A 71 25.24 -5.23 1.13
CA LEU A 71 23.80 -5.26 0.83
C LEU A 71 23.13 -3.89 0.69
N THR A 72 23.80 -2.82 1.12
CA THR A 72 23.29 -1.43 1.06
C THR A 72 24.26 -0.52 0.33
N ASN A 73 23.70 0.46 -0.37
CA ASN A 73 24.43 1.59 -0.95
C ASN A 73 24.76 2.63 0.12
N GLU A 74 25.62 3.60 -0.22
CA GLU A 74 26.02 4.67 0.72
C GLU A 74 24.85 5.57 1.14
N ASP A 75 23.80 5.65 0.31
CA ASP A 75 22.57 6.39 0.58
C ASP A 75 21.54 5.58 1.41
N GLY A 76 21.88 4.35 1.80
CA GLY A 76 21.02 3.46 2.58
C GLY A 76 20.00 2.66 1.77
N THR A 77 19.96 2.82 0.44
CA THR A 77 19.13 1.99 -0.44
C THR A 77 19.70 0.57 -0.56
N ILE A 78 18.85 -0.41 -0.91
CA ILE A 78 19.29 -1.79 -1.11
C ILE A 78 20.11 -1.89 -2.40
N ASN A 79 21.28 -2.52 -2.32
CA ASN A 79 22.15 -2.73 -3.47
C ASN A 79 21.60 -3.87 -4.35
N GLN A 80 21.07 -3.52 -5.52
CA GLN A 80 20.51 -4.45 -6.50
C GLN A 80 20.89 -4.05 -7.94
N PRO A 81 21.07 -5.03 -8.87
CA PRO A 81 21.11 -6.48 -8.63
C PRO A 81 22.44 -6.91 -7.95
N ALA A 82 22.59 -8.20 -7.64
CA ALA A 82 23.85 -8.72 -7.12
C ALA A 82 24.98 -8.59 -8.16
N GLN A 83 26.18 -8.24 -7.70
CA GLN A 83 27.39 -8.17 -8.51
C GLN A 83 28.55 -8.85 -7.78
N GLY A 84 28.93 -10.04 -8.23
CA GLY A 84 29.91 -10.86 -7.53
C GLY A 84 29.43 -11.21 -6.12
N ASP A 85 30.21 -10.81 -5.11
CA ASP A 85 29.92 -11.07 -3.70
C ASP A 85 29.07 -9.98 -3.03
N ASP A 86 28.68 -8.93 -3.77
CA ASP A 86 27.90 -7.80 -3.28
C ASP A 86 26.46 -7.77 -3.79
N GLY A 87 25.58 -7.05 -3.08
CA GLY A 87 24.18 -6.82 -3.47
C GLY A 87 23.26 -8.03 -3.33
N CYS A 88 22.04 -7.92 -3.86
CA CYS A 88 21.08 -9.04 -3.95
C CYS A 88 20.29 -8.97 -5.26
N ASP A 89 19.87 -10.13 -5.77
CA ASP A 89 19.10 -10.23 -7.01
C ASP A 89 17.65 -9.79 -6.79
N LEU A 90 17.11 -10.10 -5.62
CA LEU A 90 15.74 -9.80 -5.24
C LEU A 90 15.69 -9.27 -3.81
N TYR A 91 14.99 -8.16 -3.63
CA TYR A 91 14.64 -7.62 -2.34
C TYR A 91 13.14 -7.69 -2.15
N ILE A 92 12.69 -8.29 -1.05
CA ILE A 92 11.29 -8.34 -0.65
C ILE A 92 11.15 -7.79 0.77
N SER A 93 10.04 -7.13 1.05
CA SER A 93 9.77 -6.58 2.36
C SER A 93 8.31 -6.78 2.75
N THR A 94 8.09 -7.14 4.00
CA THR A 94 6.78 -7.11 4.66
C THR A 94 6.82 -6.07 5.78
N SER A 95 5.69 -5.43 6.04
CA SER A 95 5.60 -4.47 7.14
C SER A 95 4.25 -4.55 7.81
N SER A 96 4.27 -4.77 9.12
CA SER A 96 3.12 -4.60 10.01
C SER A 96 3.31 -3.42 10.98
N ALA A 97 4.43 -2.70 10.87
CA ALA A 97 4.75 -1.53 11.66
C ALA A 97 3.76 -0.39 11.37
N GLY A 98 3.47 0.47 12.36
CA GLY A 98 2.60 1.64 12.18
C GLY A 98 1.10 1.42 12.44
N GLY A 99 0.72 0.28 13.01
CA GLY A 99 -0.64 0.05 13.49
C GLY A 99 -1.65 -0.37 12.42
N GLY A 100 -1.18 -0.99 11.33
CA GLY A 100 -1.98 -1.49 10.23
C GLY A 100 -2.44 -0.39 9.27
N LEU A 101 -2.63 -0.77 8.00
CA LEU A 101 -3.06 0.14 6.93
C LEU A 101 -4.52 0.55 7.15
N GLN A 102 -4.74 1.80 7.54
CA GLN A 102 -6.08 2.33 7.80
C GLN A 102 -6.68 2.85 6.51
N MET A 103 -7.78 2.24 6.07
CA MET A 103 -8.41 2.53 4.80
C MET A 103 -9.84 3.04 5.00
N MET A 104 -10.24 4.03 4.20
CA MET A 104 -11.65 4.34 3.99
C MET A 104 -12.16 3.67 2.73
N VAL A 105 -13.42 3.21 2.76
CA VAL A 105 -14.08 2.64 1.58
C VAL A 105 -15.23 3.55 1.14
N ALA A 106 -15.30 3.85 -0.15
CA ALA A 106 -16.43 4.53 -0.77
C ALA A 106 -17.11 3.61 -1.78
N GLY A 107 -18.44 3.49 -1.69
CA GLY A 107 -19.21 2.58 -2.53
C GLY A 107 -20.53 3.15 -2.98
N VAL A 108 -20.91 3.03 -4.26
CA VAL A 108 -22.19 3.59 -4.74
C VAL A 108 -23.39 3.13 -3.90
N ILE A 109 -23.52 1.84 -3.61
CA ILE A 109 -24.57 1.28 -2.75
C ILE A 109 -23.93 0.62 -1.54
N ALA A 110 -24.32 1.05 -0.33
CA ALA A 110 -23.78 0.53 0.93
C ALA A 110 -23.82 -1.01 1.02
N GLU A 111 -24.97 -1.62 0.71
CA GLU A 111 -25.20 -3.06 0.88
C GLU A 111 -24.57 -3.92 -0.22
N MET A 112 -24.08 -3.32 -1.31
CA MET A 112 -23.57 -4.05 -2.47
C MET A 112 -22.11 -3.70 -2.81
N THR A 113 -21.87 -2.56 -3.46
CA THR A 113 -20.54 -2.20 -3.93
C THR A 113 -19.64 -1.79 -2.77
N ALA A 114 -20.18 -1.04 -1.79
CA ALA A 114 -19.43 -0.67 -0.60
C ALA A 114 -19.13 -1.90 0.28
N ALA A 115 -20.10 -2.81 0.43
CA ALA A 115 -19.89 -4.08 1.11
C ALA A 115 -18.81 -4.95 0.44
N SER A 116 -18.78 -4.99 -0.89
CA SER A 116 -17.76 -5.73 -1.66
C SER A 116 -16.38 -5.12 -1.44
N ALA A 117 -16.26 -3.80 -1.56
CA ALA A 117 -15.00 -3.09 -1.33
C ALA A 117 -14.51 -3.22 0.12
N LYS A 118 -15.42 -3.17 1.10
CA LYS A 118 -15.10 -3.44 2.50
C LYS A 118 -14.55 -4.85 2.70
N ARG A 119 -15.14 -5.88 2.08
CA ARG A 119 -14.63 -7.25 2.17
C ARG A 119 -13.26 -7.39 1.51
N ALA A 120 -13.04 -6.76 0.36
CA ALA A 120 -11.74 -6.76 -0.32
C ALA A 120 -10.66 -6.10 0.55
N ALA A 121 -10.95 -4.93 1.11
CA ALA A 121 -10.06 -4.22 2.03
C ALA A 121 -9.70 -5.05 3.27
N LEU A 122 -10.71 -5.64 3.93
CA LEU A 122 -10.48 -6.52 5.09
C LEU A 122 -9.69 -7.77 4.70
N GLY A 123 -9.96 -8.36 3.53
CA GLY A 123 -9.22 -9.52 3.01
C GLY A 123 -7.76 -9.21 2.72
N ALA A 124 -7.44 -7.97 2.33
CA ALA A 124 -6.08 -7.48 2.17
C ALA A 124 -5.39 -7.13 3.51
N GLY A 125 -6.06 -7.31 4.65
CA GLY A 125 -5.52 -7.01 5.98
C GLY A 125 -5.61 -5.52 6.38
N ALA A 126 -6.36 -4.71 5.65
CA ALA A 126 -6.56 -3.30 5.99
C ALA A 126 -7.56 -3.13 7.15
N ILE A 127 -7.37 -2.08 7.94
CA ILE A 127 -8.32 -1.64 8.97
C ILE A 127 -9.31 -0.67 8.32
N VAL A 128 -10.51 -1.15 8.02
CA VAL A 128 -11.55 -0.31 7.42
C VAL A 128 -12.13 0.63 8.47
N MET A 129 -11.81 1.91 8.37
CA MET A 129 -12.20 2.93 9.35
C MET A 129 -13.67 3.30 9.28
N ASP A 130 -14.18 3.48 8.05
CA ASP A 130 -15.56 3.87 7.76
C ASP A 130 -15.90 3.52 6.31
N VAL A 131 -17.19 3.53 6.01
CA VAL A 131 -17.74 3.33 4.66
C VAL A 131 -18.62 4.51 4.29
N ILE A 132 -18.36 5.13 3.15
CA ILE A 132 -19.18 6.19 2.57
C ILE A 132 -19.93 5.64 1.35
N SER A 133 -21.17 6.09 1.15
CA SER A 133 -21.96 5.68 -0.01
C SER A 133 -22.88 6.77 -0.53
N THR A 134 -23.40 6.62 -1.74
CA THR A 134 -24.33 7.64 -2.28
C THR A 134 -25.66 7.67 -1.53
N ASN A 135 -26.03 6.58 -0.86
CA ASN A 135 -27.19 6.47 0.01
C ASN A 135 -26.85 6.65 1.50
N ASP A 136 -25.71 7.28 1.81
CA ASP A 136 -25.34 7.63 3.18
C ASP A 136 -26.36 8.60 3.79
N LYS A 137 -26.65 8.42 5.09
CA LYS A 137 -27.58 9.26 5.84
C LYS A 137 -26.98 10.63 6.17
N ARG A 138 -25.65 10.73 6.17
CA ARG A 138 -24.89 11.95 6.42
C ARG A 138 -24.99 12.88 5.21
N ARG A 139 -25.08 14.17 5.47
CA ARG A 139 -25.01 15.21 4.42
C ARG A 139 -23.60 15.26 3.84
N PRO A 140 -23.42 15.75 2.59
CA PRO A 140 -22.10 15.80 1.95
C PRO A 140 -20.99 16.45 2.79
N HIS A 141 -21.27 17.57 3.45
CA HIS A 141 -20.28 18.23 4.31
C HIS A 141 -19.89 17.41 5.55
N GLU A 142 -20.82 16.63 6.10
CA GLU A 142 -20.55 15.74 7.23
C GLU A 142 -19.67 14.56 6.78
N GLN A 143 -19.88 14.05 5.57
CA GLN A 143 -19.04 13.01 4.97
C GLN A 143 -17.61 13.52 4.74
N ILE A 144 -17.47 14.71 4.14
CA ILE A 144 -16.16 15.37 3.93
C ILE A 144 -15.44 15.60 5.26
N GLN A 145 -16.15 16.12 6.26
CA GLN A 145 -15.59 16.33 7.59
C GLN A 145 -15.16 15.01 8.25
N ARG A 146 -15.95 13.95 8.07
CA ARG A 146 -15.61 12.62 8.56
C ARG A 146 -14.33 12.08 7.94
N ILE A 147 -14.13 12.26 6.63
CA ILE A 147 -12.89 11.88 5.94
C ILE A 147 -11.69 12.58 6.59
N ARG A 148 -11.80 13.89 6.83
CA ARG A 148 -10.75 14.70 7.45
C ARG A 148 -10.44 14.28 8.88
N GLU A 149 -11.46 13.96 9.67
CA GLU A 149 -11.30 13.54 11.07
C GLU A 149 -10.67 12.17 11.20
N LEU A 150 -11.05 11.23 10.34
CA LEU A 150 -10.54 9.87 10.38
C LEU A 150 -9.08 9.77 9.96
N ARG A 151 -8.61 10.66 9.07
CA ARG A 151 -7.23 10.66 8.57
C ARG A 151 -6.81 9.27 8.05
N PRO A 152 -7.54 8.69 7.07
CA PRO A 152 -7.16 7.41 6.49
C PRO A 152 -5.78 7.50 5.83
N ASP A 153 -5.09 6.37 5.74
CA ASP A 153 -3.84 6.26 4.99
C ASP A 153 -4.08 6.04 3.49
N MET A 154 -5.27 5.56 3.12
CA MET A 154 -5.70 5.42 1.72
C MET A 154 -7.23 5.30 1.58
N ILE A 155 -7.74 5.48 0.36
CA ILE A 155 -9.17 5.36 0.05
C ILE A 155 -9.40 4.36 -1.09
N LEU A 156 -10.40 3.49 -0.95
CA LEU A 156 -10.86 2.59 -2.02
C LEU A 156 -12.25 3.01 -2.49
N ILE A 157 -12.36 3.42 -3.75
CA ILE A 157 -13.61 3.77 -4.42
C ILE A 157 -14.06 2.59 -5.28
N SER A 158 -15.27 2.10 -5.07
CA SER A 158 -15.88 1.05 -5.90
C SER A 158 -17.32 1.40 -6.25
N GLY A 159 -17.77 1.06 -7.45
CA GLY A 159 -19.12 1.44 -7.83
C GLY A 159 -19.43 1.26 -9.29
N GLY A 160 -20.70 0.95 -9.55
CA GLY A 160 -21.19 0.68 -10.90
C GLY A 160 -20.75 -0.69 -11.40
N THR A 161 -21.62 -1.34 -12.15
CA THR A 161 -21.25 -2.49 -12.99
C THR A 161 -20.63 -2.00 -14.28
N ASP A 162 -19.83 -2.85 -14.92
CA ASP A 162 -19.36 -2.55 -16.27
C ASP A 162 -20.54 -2.51 -17.24
N GLY A 163 -20.63 -1.43 -18.03
CA GLY A 163 -21.79 -1.18 -18.90
C GLY A 163 -23.00 -0.57 -18.17
N GLY A 164 -22.92 -0.35 -16.87
CA GLY A 164 -23.95 0.34 -16.07
C GLY A 164 -23.76 1.86 -16.01
N THR A 165 -24.49 2.50 -15.10
CA THR A 165 -24.41 3.95 -14.84
C THR A 165 -23.04 4.36 -14.30
N THR A 166 -22.51 5.49 -14.77
CA THR A 166 -21.24 6.09 -14.34
C THR A 166 -21.44 7.23 -13.33
N GLU A 167 -22.50 8.03 -13.51
CA GLU A 167 -22.80 9.25 -12.74
C GLU A 167 -22.58 9.11 -11.23
N LYS A 168 -23.14 8.06 -10.61
CA LYS A 168 -23.07 7.88 -9.15
C LYS A 168 -21.67 7.62 -8.62
N VAL A 169 -20.81 6.96 -9.40
CA VAL A 169 -19.44 6.68 -8.96
C VAL A 169 -18.53 7.90 -9.18
N VAL A 170 -18.80 8.69 -10.23
CA VAL A 170 -18.16 9.99 -10.45
C VAL A 170 -18.51 10.96 -9.30
N GLN A 171 -19.78 11.04 -8.91
CA GLN A 171 -20.22 11.86 -7.76
C GLN A 171 -19.51 11.49 -6.44
N LEU A 172 -19.18 10.22 -6.23
CA LEU A 172 -18.39 9.82 -5.05
C LEU A 172 -16.96 10.35 -5.13
N ALA A 173 -16.34 10.32 -6.30
CA ALA A 173 -15.00 10.88 -6.51
C ALA A 173 -15.00 12.40 -6.26
N GLU A 174 -15.99 13.12 -6.81
CA GLU A 174 -16.18 14.56 -6.60
C GLU A 174 -16.43 14.92 -5.12
N LEU A 175 -17.05 14.03 -4.35
CA LEU A 175 -17.24 14.21 -2.90
C LEU A 175 -15.93 14.02 -2.11
N ILE A 176 -15.03 13.16 -2.57
CA ILE A 176 -13.77 12.84 -1.89
C ILE A 176 -12.68 13.88 -2.19
N ALA A 177 -12.61 14.39 -3.43
CA ALA A 177 -11.62 15.39 -3.86
C ALA A 177 -11.46 16.61 -2.92
N PRO A 178 -12.54 17.24 -2.39
CA PRO A 178 -12.38 18.39 -1.49
C PRO A 178 -11.96 18.00 -0.06
N ALA A 179 -11.93 16.70 0.30
CA ALA A 179 -11.67 16.28 1.67
C ALA A 179 -10.22 16.50 2.08
N LYS A 180 -9.24 16.23 1.21
CA LYS A 180 -7.81 16.41 1.48
C LYS A 180 -7.40 16.00 2.91
N PRO A 181 -7.70 14.75 3.35
CA PRO A 181 -7.30 14.28 4.67
C PRO A 181 -5.78 14.26 4.79
N GLN A 182 -5.27 14.60 5.97
CA GLN A 182 -3.84 14.44 6.25
C GLN A 182 -3.57 13.01 6.72
N PRO A 183 -2.70 12.22 6.05
CA PRO A 183 -2.36 10.88 6.50
C PRO A 183 -1.69 10.90 7.88
N ARG A 184 -1.69 9.77 8.58
CA ARG A 184 -1.12 9.65 9.93
C ARG A 184 0.41 9.78 9.92
N PHE A 185 1.03 9.30 8.85
CA PHE A 185 2.48 9.29 8.64
C PHE A 185 2.81 10.05 7.34
N GLY A 186 3.90 10.82 7.35
CA GLY A 186 4.38 11.55 6.17
C GLY A 186 3.48 12.70 5.73
N SER A 187 3.78 13.93 6.16
CA SER A 187 3.02 15.13 5.79
C SER A 187 3.16 15.55 4.32
N GLU A 188 4.06 14.91 3.58
CA GLU A 188 4.43 15.26 2.19
C GLU A 188 3.98 14.22 1.17
N TYR A 189 3.20 13.21 1.58
CA TYR A 189 2.78 12.13 0.67
C TYR A 189 1.44 12.44 0.00
N GLU A 190 1.33 12.10 -1.27
CA GLU A 190 0.06 12.03 -2.00
C GLU A 190 -0.79 10.89 -1.40
N MET A 191 -2.08 11.14 -1.19
CA MET A 191 -3.04 10.16 -0.67
C MET A 191 -3.30 9.10 -1.73
N PRO A 192 -2.98 7.82 -1.48
CA PRO A 192 -3.32 6.75 -2.39
C PRO A 192 -4.84 6.58 -2.46
N ILE A 193 -5.39 6.66 -3.67
CA ILE A 193 -6.78 6.34 -3.96
C ILE A 193 -6.83 5.24 -5.01
N ILE A 194 -7.50 4.13 -4.68
CA ILE A 194 -7.75 3.06 -5.65
C ILE A 194 -9.16 3.20 -6.19
N PHE A 195 -9.31 3.28 -7.50
CA PHE A 195 -10.60 3.18 -8.18
C PHE A 195 -10.78 1.79 -8.78
N ALA A 196 -11.73 1.03 -8.24
CA ALA A 196 -12.10 -0.32 -8.66
C ALA A 196 -13.60 -0.39 -8.99
N GLY A 197 -14.03 0.47 -9.91
CA GLY A 197 -15.43 0.62 -10.33
C GLY A 197 -15.63 0.50 -11.84
N ASN A 198 -16.79 0.93 -12.31
CA ASN A 198 -17.18 0.88 -13.73
C ASN A 198 -16.10 1.50 -14.62
N LYS A 199 -15.51 0.70 -15.51
CA LYS A 199 -14.43 1.13 -16.41
C LYS A 199 -14.79 2.32 -17.31
N MET A 200 -16.07 2.52 -17.61
CA MET A 200 -16.52 3.66 -18.42
C MET A 200 -16.47 4.97 -17.65
N ALA A 201 -16.49 4.92 -16.31
CA ALA A 201 -16.36 6.09 -15.45
C ALA A 201 -14.89 6.46 -15.16
N ALA A 202 -13.93 5.63 -15.55
CA ALA A 202 -12.52 5.78 -15.17
C ALA A 202 -11.95 7.16 -15.54
N SER A 203 -12.19 7.63 -16.77
CA SER A 203 -11.72 8.94 -17.23
C SER A 203 -12.38 10.11 -16.50
N GLU A 204 -13.68 10.02 -16.17
CA GLU A 204 -14.36 11.06 -15.40
C GLU A 204 -13.90 11.09 -13.93
N VAL A 205 -13.66 9.92 -13.34
CA VAL A 205 -13.09 9.79 -11.99
C VAL A 205 -11.67 10.34 -11.93
N GLU A 206 -10.84 10.05 -12.94
CA GLU A 206 -9.50 10.62 -13.08
C GLU A 206 -9.54 12.14 -13.11
N LEU A 207 -10.44 12.73 -13.92
CA LEU A 207 -10.63 14.18 -13.96
C LEU A 207 -11.12 14.74 -12.62
N ALA A 208 -12.05 14.07 -11.94
CA ALA A 208 -12.58 14.51 -10.65
C ALA A 208 -11.55 14.45 -9.51
N LEU A 209 -10.53 13.58 -9.64
CA LEU A 209 -9.47 13.37 -8.65
C LEU A 209 -8.12 13.93 -9.12
N GLN A 210 -8.11 14.79 -10.14
CA GLN A 210 -6.90 15.41 -10.67
C GLN A 210 -6.39 16.53 -9.74
N GLU A 211 -5.93 16.13 -8.57
CA GLU A 211 -5.48 17.01 -7.50
C GLU A 211 -4.03 16.65 -7.10
N ASP A 212 -3.18 17.64 -6.85
CA ASP A 212 -1.75 17.45 -6.52
C ASP A 212 -1.48 16.66 -5.23
N TRP A 213 -2.53 16.31 -4.48
CA TRP A 213 -2.42 15.56 -3.23
C TRP A 213 -2.93 14.12 -3.37
N ILE A 214 -3.33 13.68 -4.57
CA ILE A 214 -3.92 12.36 -4.81
C ILE A 214 -3.01 11.54 -5.72
N ASP A 215 -2.69 10.31 -5.29
CA ASP A 215 -2.07 9.28 -6.13
C ASP A 215 -3.15 8.27 -6.53
N LEU A 216 -3.67 8.39 -7.76
CA LEU A 216 -4.80 7.59 -8.24
C LEU A 216 -4.33 6.32 -8.96
N ALA A 217 -4.73 5.16 -8.45
CA ALA A 217 -4.59 3.87 -9.10
C ALA A 217 -5.93 3.37 -9.64
N ILE A 218 -6.06 3.28 -10.96
CA ILE A 218 -7.24 2.69 -11.62
C ILE A 218 -6.98 1.19 -11.85
N VAL A 219 -7.86 0.34 -11.32
CA VAL A 219 -7.76 -1.12 -11.42
C VAL A 219 -9.04 -1.71 -11.99
N GLU A 220 -9.03 -3.02 -12.23
CA GLU A 220 -10.22 -3.74 -12.68
C GLU A 220 -11.39 -3.58 -11.69
N ASN A 221 -12.60 -3.55 -12.24
CA ASN A 221 -13.81 -3.38 -11.43
C ASN A 221 -13.95 -4.53 -10.43
N LEU A 222 -14.11 -4.20 -9.15
CA LEU A 222 -14.29 -5.19 -8.10
C LEU A 222 -15.60 -5.99 -8.27
N ARG A 223 -16.63 -5.34 -8.82
CA ARG A 223 -17.95 -5.94 -9.07
C ARG A 223 -18.45 -5.55 -10.47
N PRO A 224 -17.92 -6.19 -11.53
CA PRO A 224 -18.27 -5.83 -12.90
C PRO A 224 -19.72 -6.20 -13.27
N LYS A 225 -20.35 -7.13 -12.54
CA LYS A 225 -21.73 -7.58 -12.75
C LYS A 225 -22.55 -7.51 -11.45
N LEU A 226 -23.87 -7.32 -11.60
CA LEU A 226 -24.80 -7.22 -10.46
C LEU A 226 -24.92 -8.54 -9.68
N GLU A 227 -24.91 -9.67 -10.37
CA GLU A 227 -24.92 -11.01 -9.79
C GLU A 227 -23.49 -11.57 -9.71
N GLN A 228 -23.11 -11.99 -8.51
CA GLN A 228 -21.83 -12.61 -8.15
C GLN A 228 -22.05 -13.33 -6.83
#